data_AF-A0AAU5Q536-F1
#
_entry.id   AF-A0AAU5Q536-F1
#
_cell.length_a   1.000
_cell.length_b   1.000
_cell.length_c   1.000
_cell.angle_alpha   90.00
_cell.angle_beta   90.00
_cell.angle_gamma   90.00
#
_symmetry.space_group_name_H-M   'P 1'
#
loop_
_entity.id
_entity.type
_entity.pdbx_description
1 polymer ?
#
loop_
_entity_poly.entity_id
_entity_poly.type
_entity_poly.pdbx_seq_one_letter_code
_entity_poly.pdbx_strand_id
1 'polypeptide(L)'
;MAVGVTVALTAVLAAAPGSAAADPTAPPTARVEVEIPGPEHGTSAGSGHTRVPAEGRNRAASRLTAAEVAADGEVAKTVDNGPTADRLDIVVVGDGYTAAELPRFHADAQRKWAELTAVEPYTTYRGLFNVWTVDAVSNESGVSGDPSPDTVRDTALGSYFWCDSIERLLCVDQDKVDGYVAKAPEADLVLVLANSTKYGGAGYNERSETLGYEGISTASAGNEKSGQVAIHETGHSLGKLADEYFYADYPGYERYPGPEPTDSNITTLTADDMADRGTKWHRWLGERSPDGGTVGAYEGGGYYVTGLRRPTENSLMRSLDKPFNLPGVEAMIAGFYREARIASPVTATGRTLRARDTAKALVPRLTGADGRQLTIRWHLDGREVKSLAGRTEVRVSDLALRLLDLRKHTLSLTAEDRTPSVRDRAIARTMRSTVSWTVRL
;
A
#
# COMPACT_ATOMS: atom_id res chain seq x y z
N MET A 1 91.04 4.93 27.61
CA MET A 1 91.59 6.25 27.25
C MET A 1 91.63 6.37 25.74
N ALA A 2 91.57 7.60 25.22
CA ALA A 2 91.59 8.04 23.82
C ALA A 2 90.22 8.22 23.14
N VAL A 3 89.90 9.51 23.06
CA VAL A 3 88.83 10.22 22.36
C VAL A 3 89.14 10.27 20.85
N GLY A 4 88.13 10.35 19.97
CA GLY A 4 88.36 11.11 18.72
C GLY A 4 87.44 10.88 17.52
N VAL A 5 86.43 11.75 17.41
CA VAL A 5 85.93 12.42 16.20
C VAL A 5 85.36 11.57 15.05
N THR A 6 84.03 11.60 14.90
CA THR A 6 83.34 11.36 13.63
C THR A 6 82.79 12.67 13.10
N VAL A 7 83.22 13.03 11.89
CA VAL A 7 82.84 14.22 11.13
C VAL A 7 81.42 14.06 10.60
N ALA A 8 80.63 15.13 10.74
CA ALA A 8 79.28 15.26 10.23
C ALA A 8 79.26 15.44 8.71
N LEU A 9 78.36 14.72 8.03
CA LEU A 9 77.88 15.10 6.69
C LEU A 9 76.35 15.25 6.78
N THR A 10 75.91 16.50 6.69
CA THR A 10 74.50 16.90 6.62
C THR A 10 73.91 16.54 5.25
N ALA A 11 72.99 15.58 5.22
CA ALA A 11 72.09 15.36 4.09
C ALA A 11 70.75 16.05 4.38
N VAL A 12 70.42 17.07 3.59
CA VAL A 12 69.11 17.74 3.62
C VAL A 12 68.09 16.80 2.98
N LEU A 13 67.21 16.18 3.78
CA LEU A 13 66.00 15.55 3.27
C LEU A 13 64.91 16.62 3.11
N ALA A 14 64.48 16.82 1.86
CA ALA A 14 63.29 17.58 1.54
C ALA A 14 62.05 16.88 2.11
N ALA A 15 61.23 17.62 2.85
CA ALA A 15 59.96 17.16 3.37
C ALA A 15 58.98 16.94 2.21
N ALA A 16 58.54 15.69 2.03
CA ALA A 16 57.34 15.40 1.25
C ALA A 16 56.11 15.81 2.08
N PRO A 17 55.08 16.46 1.49
CA PRO A 17 53.85 16.74 2.20
C PRO A 17 53.18 15.41 2.58
N GLY A 18 52.93 15.24 3.87
CA GLY A 18 52.27 14.06 4.42
C GLY A 18 50.89 13.86 3.79
N SER A 19 50.61 12.61 3.43
CA SER A 19 49.27 12.16 3.08
C SER A 19 48.32 12.54 4.21
N ALA A 20 47.36 13.42 3.92
CA ALA A 20 46.18 13.57 4.75
C ALA A 20 45.53 12.19 4.85
N ALA A 21 45.49 11.64 6.07
CA ALA A 21 44.68 10.47 6.35
C ALA A 21 43.24 10.82 5.97
N ALA A 22 42.67 10.06 5.05
CA ALA A 22 41.26 10.16 4.74
C ALA A 22 40.47 9.95 6.04
N ASP A 23 39.55 10.87 6.32
CA ASP A 23 38.54 10.69 7.36
C ASP A 23 37.90 9.31 7.22
N PRO A 24 37.56 8.63 8.33
CA PRO A 24 36.81 7.39 8.25
C PRO A 24 35.48 7.72 7.60
N THR A 25 35.29 7.22 6.38
CA THR A 25 34.06 7.31 5.61
C THR A 25 32.89 6.94 6.52
N ALA A 26 31.95 7.85 6.68
CA ALA A 26 30.65 7.55 7.27
C ALA A 26 30.13 6.24 6.63
N PRO A 27 29.47 5.36 7.41
CA PRO A 27 28.89 4.15 6.85
C PRO A 27 28.03 4.53 5.64
N PRO A 28 28.02 3.72 4.56
CA PRO A 28 27.22 4.05 3.39
C PRO A 28 25.77 4.26 3.83
N THR A 29 25.23 5.45 3.54
CA THR A 29 23.83 5.76 3.79
C THR A 29 22.98 4.68 3.12
N ALA A 30 22.11 4.03 3.89
CA ALA A 30 21.19 3.04 3.33
C ALA A 30 20.44 3.68 2.16
N ARG A 31 20.41 2.99 1.01
CA ARG A 31 19.66 3.43 -0.16
C ARG A 31 18.51 2.47 -0.39
N VAL A 32 17.38 3.03 -0.74
CA VAL A 32 16.14 2.31 -1.03
C VAL A 32 15.73 2.58 -2.48
N GLU A 33 15.16 1.58 -3.12
CA GLU A 33 14.58 1.74 -4.45
C GLU A 33 13.21 2.41 -4.33
N VAL A 34 12.99 3.42 -5.17
CA VAL A 34 11.71 4.14 -5.26
C VAL A 34 11.26 4.22 -6.70
N GLU A 35 9.96 4.12 -6.89
CA GLU A 35 9.32 4.43 -8.15
C GLU A 35 9.19 5.94 -8.32
N ILE A 36 9.48 6.39 -9.54
CA ILE A 36 9.37 7.78 -9.96
C ILE A 36 8.02 7.95 -10.65
N PRO A 37 7.16 8.89 -10.20
CA PRO A 37 5.88 9.13 -10.87
C PRO A 37 6.08 9.63 -12.31
N GLY A 38 5.07 9.48 -13.15
CA GLY A 38 5.02 10.06 -14.48
C GLY A 38 5.07 11.60 -14.46
N PRO A 39 5.28 12.27 -15.60
CA PRO A 39 5.22 13.72 -15.67
C PRO A 39 3.78 14.25 -15.48
N GLU A 40 3.61 15.39 -14.79
CA GLU A 40 2.29 15.93 -14.43
C GLU A 40 1.33 16.08 -15.62
N HIS A 41 1.83 16.59 -16.76
CA HIS A 41 1.04 16.85 -17.96
C HIS A 41 1.05 15.70 -18.97
N GLY A 42 1.68 14.56 -18.62
CA GLY A 42 1.64 13.35 -19.42
C GLY A 42 0.53 12.41 -18.97
N THR A 43 0.41 11.29 -19.66
CA THR A 43 -0.49 10.20 -19.27
C THR A 43 0.23 9.08 -18.53
N SER A 44 1.56 8.95 -18.66
CA SER A 44 2.34 7.86 -18.06
C SER A 44 2.13 7.79 -16.54
N ALA A 45 1.97 6.57 -16.01
CA ALA A 45 1.83 6.35 -14.57
C ALA A 45 3.14 6.59 -13.81
N GLY A 46 4.24 6.05 -14.34
CA GLY A 46 5.58 6.19 -13.79
C GLY A 46 6.63 6.58 -14.83
N SER A 47 7.86 6.73 -14.35
CA SER A 47 9.07 7.10 -15.08
C SER A 47 10.26 6.18 -14.75
N GLY A 48 9.98 4.98 -14.22
CA GLY A 48 10.98 4.00 -13.82
C GLY A 48 11.36 4.13 -12.35
N HIS A 49 12.47 3.48 -11.98
CA HIS A 49 12.92 3.39 -10.60
C HIS A 49 14.30 4.06 -10.43
N THR A 50 14.56 4.57 -9.24
CA THR A 50 15.91 5.01 -8.85
C THR A 50 16.18 4.62 -7.40
N ARG A 51 17.46 4.60 -7.00
CA ARG A 51 17.83 4.36 -5.60
C ARG A 51 18.15 5.66 -4.92
N VAL A 52 17.41 6.00 -3.87
CA VAL A 52 17.54 7.25 -3.12
C VAL A 52 18.05 6.97 -1.70
N PRO A 53 18.64 7.94 -1.00
CA PRO A 53 18.89 7.79 0.43
C PRO A 53 17.60 7.45 1.19
N ALA A 54 17.67 6.57 2.18
CA ALA A 54 16.53 6.28 3.07
C ALA A 54 16.22 7.45 4.03
N GLU A 55 17.18 8.36 4.22
CA GLU A 55 17.05 9.58 5.00
C GLU A 55 16.33 10.69 4.21
N GLY A 56 15.54 11.50 4.91
CA GLY A 56 14.89 12.68 4.32
C GLY A 56 15.83 13.89 4.21
N ARG A 57 15.33 14.99 3.63
CA ARG A 57 16.05 16.27 3.58
C ARG A 57 15.38 17.29 4.49
N ASN A 58 15.97 17.47 5.67
CA ASN A 58 15.50 18.39 6.68
C ASN A 58 16.61 19.35 7.12
N ARG A 59 16.25 20.56 7.54
CA ARG A 59 17.19 21.37 8.34
C ARG A 59 17.24 20.83 9.77
N ALA A 60 18.17 21.36 10.57
CA ALA A 60 18.27 21.00 11.98
C ALA A 60 16.93 21.26 12.71
N ALA A 61 16.43 20.22 13.40
CA ALA A 61 15.14 20.27 14.06
C ALA A 61 15.14 21.24 15.25
N SER A 62 14.17 22.14 15.25
CA SER A 62 13.81 22.97 16.39
C SER A 62 12.99 22.15 17.38
N ARG A 63 13.03 22.53 18.66
CA ARG A 63 12.22 21.86 19.67
C ARG A 63 10.77 22.33 19.55
N LEU A 64 9.85 21.38 19.38
CA LEU A 64 8.43 21.60 19.57
C LEU A 64 8.15 22.17 20.97
N THR A 65 7.17 23.06 21.06
CA THR A 65 6.63 23.54 22.34
C THR A 65 5.90 22.42 23.07
N ALA A 66 5.63 22.59 24.36
CA ALA A 66 4.92 21.57 25.15
C ALA A 66 3.52 21.25 24.60
N ALA A 67 2.83 22.24 24.01
CA ALA A 67 1.52 22.03 23.39
C ALA A 67 1.63 21.24 22.07
N GLU A 68 2.64 21.53 21.26
CA GLU A 68 2.92 20.80 20.02
C GLU A 68 3.34 19.36 20.29
N VAL A 69 4.17 19.12 21.31
CA VAL A 69 4.54 17.76 21.75
C VAL A 69 3.31 16.97 22.21
N ALA A 70 2.32 17.63 22.81
CA ALA A 70 1.09 16.96 23.25
C ALA A 70 0.18 16.56 22.07
N ALA A 71 0.24 17.28 20.95
CA ALA A 71 -0.49 16.95 19.71
C ALA A 71 0.29 15.98 18.82
N ASP A 72 1.62 15.95 18.92
CA ASP A 72 2.46 15.07 18.10
C ASP A 72 2.24 13.59 18.40
N GLY A 73 2.01 12.83 17.33
CA GLY A 73 1.71 11.41 17.38
C GLY A 73 0.28 11.07 17.76
N GLU A 74 -0.64 12.03 17.85
CA GLU A 74 -2.05 11.73 18.07
C GLU A 74 -2.58 10.85 16.94
N VAL A 75 -3.31 9.80 17.30
CA VAL A 75 -3.85 8.81 16.37
C VAL A 75 -5.37 8.88 16.37
N ALA A 76 -5.97 9.03 15.19
CA ALA A 76 -7.42 9.02 15.03
C ALA A 76 -7.86 8.00 13.97
N LYS A 77 -8.90 7.23 14.30
CA LYS A 77 -9.57 6.35 13.33
C LYS A 77 -10.60 7.17 12.56
N THR A 78 -10.28 7.58 11.33
CA THR A 78 -11.15 8.43 10.50
C THR A 78 -12.17 7.62 9.71
N VAL A 79 -11.87 6.34 9.43
CA VAL A 79 -12.81 5.39 8.85
C VAL A 79 -12.79 4.12 9.69
N ASP A 80 -13.95 3.78 10.25
CA ASP A 80 -14.14 2.59 11.08
C ASP A 80 -15.16 1.65 10.45
N ASN A 81 -14.67 0.60 9.79
CA ASN A 81 -15.51 -0.44 9.21
C ASN A 81 -15.45 -1.75 10.00
N GLY A 82 -14.73 -1.79 11.13
CA GLY A 82 -14.57 -2.99 11.95
C GLY A 82 -13.25 -3.08 12.70
N PRO A 83 -13.02 -4.19 13.42
CA PRO A 83 -11.78 -4.42 14.15
C PRO A 83 -10.58 -4.51 13.18
N THR A 84 -9.42 -4.03 13.61
CA THR A 84 -8.19 -4.01 12.81
C THR A 84 -7.80 -5.41 12.33
N ALA A 85 -7.91 -6.41 13.22
CA ALA A 85 -7.62 -7.82 12.89
C ALA A 85 -8.42 -8.42 11.71
N ASP A 86 -9.49 -7.75 11.24
CA ASP A 86 -10.32 -8.20 10.13
C ASP A 86 -10.45 -7.16 9.01
N ARG A 87 -9.76 -6.03 9.08
CA ARG A 87 -9.83 -4.95 8.09
C ARG A 87 -8.44 -4.66 7.56
N LEU A 88 -8.40 -4.11 6.35
CA LEU A 88 -7.17 -3.55 5.83
C LEU A 88 -7.00 -2.15 6.45
N ASP A 89 -5.99 -1.97 7.27
CA ASP A 89 -5.70 -0.72 7.98
C ASP A 89 -4.71 0.14 7.17
N ILE A 90 -5.21 1.27 6.64
CA ILE A 90 -4.37 2.28 5.99
C ILE A 90 -3.98 3.33 7.03
N VAL A 91 -2.68 3.60 7.17
CA VAL A 91 -2.16 4.68 8.02
C VAL A 91 -1.75 5.86 7.14
N VAL A 92 -2.37 7.01 7.39
CA VAL A 92 -2.06 8.27 6.74
C VAL A 92 -1.25 9.14 7.69
N VAL A 93 -0.05 9.56 7.27
CA VAL A 93 0.82 10.46 8.06
C VAL A 93 1.02 11.76 7.27
N GLY A 94 0.81 12.91 7.91
CA GLY A 94 1.00 14.22 7.28
C GLY A 94 2.39 14.77 7.54
N ASP A 95 3.05 15.36 6.54
CA ASP A 95 4.32 16.08 6.73
C ASP A 95 4.22 17.54 6.30
N GLY A 96 4.94 18.41 7.00
CA GLY A 96 4.91 19.84 6.77
C GLY A 96 3.64 20.52 7.26
N TYR A 97 2.87 19.89 8.16
CA TYR A 97 1.74 20.53 8.84
C TYR A 97 2.15 20.94 10.25
N THR A 98 2.04 22.23 10.56
CA THR A 98 2.19 22.71 11.93
C THR A 98 1.01 22.28 12.79
N ALA A 99 1.12 22.37 14.13
CA ALA A 99 0.01 22.04 15.03
C ALA A 99 -1.28 22.83 14.71
N ALA A 100 -1.16 24.08 14.24
CA ALA A 100 -2.29 24.90 13.81
C ALA A 100 -2.94 24.43 12.50
N GLU A 101 -2.24 23.61 11.72
CA GLU A 101 -2.67 23.10 10.41
C GLU A 101 -3.13 21.64 10.47
N LEU A 102 -3.11 20.97 11.63
CA LEU A 102 -3.63 19.61 11.79
C LEU A 102 -5.10 19.45 11.34
N PRO A 103 -6.01 20.42 11.59
CA PRO A 103 -7.36 20.35 11.01
C PRO A 103 -7.36 20.30 9.47
N ARG A 104 -6.38 20.95 8.82
CA ARG A 104 -6.20 20.85 7.36
C ARG A 104 -5.66 19.48 6.98
N PHE A 105 -4.67 18.94 7.69
CA PHE A 105 -4.18 17.58 7.48
C PHE A 105 -5.31 16.54 7.51
N HIS A 106 -6.17 16.57 8.53
CA HIS A 106 -7.29 15.63 8.63
C HIS A 106 -8.28 15.78 7.46
N ALA A 107 -8.55 17.01 7.03
CA ALA A 107 -9.39 17.26 5.85
C ALA A 107 -8.72 16.76 4.56
N ASP A 108 -7.41 16.91 4.44
CA ASP A 108 -6.62 16.45 3.29
C ASP A 108 -6.61 14.91 3.22
N ALA A 109 -6.41 14.24 4.37
CA ALA A 109 -6.50 12.79 4.49
C ALA A 109 -7.87 12.25 4.09
N GLN A 110 -8.96 12.90 4.54
CA GLN A 110 -10.33 12.53 4.13
C GLN A 110 -10.57 12.72 2.64
N ARG A 111 -10.09 13.82 2.04
CA ARG A 111 -10.21 14.04 0.59
C ARG A 111 -9.42 13.01 -0.20
N LYS A 112 -8.19 12.70 0.24
CA LYS A 112 -7.37 11.68 -0.42
C LYS A 112 -8.01 10.29 -0.34
N TRP A 113 -8.57 9.93 0.80
CA TRP A 113 -9.34 8.69 0.92
C TRP A 113 -10.57 8.66 0.00
N ALA A 114 -11.26 9.80 -0.16
CA ALA A 114 -12.38 9.91 -1.10
C ALA A 114 -11.94 9.75 -2.56
N GLU A 115 -10.77 10.26 -2.94
CA GLU A 115 -10.18 10.04 -4.26
C GLU A 115 -9.85 8.56 -4.50
N LEU A 116 -9.18 7.89 -3.55
CA LEU A 116 -8.87 6.46 -3.63
C LEU A 116 -10.14 5.62 -3.79
N THR A 117 -11.15 5.88 -2.96
CA THR A 117 -12.43 5.14 -2.97
C THR A 117 -13.39 5.53 -4.08
N ALA A 118 -12.98 6.41 -5.00
CA ALA A 118 -13.68 6.67 -6.25
C ALA A 118 -13.23 5.75 -7.39
N VAL A 119 -12.12 5.01 -7.22
CA VAL A 119 -11.58 4.09 -8.23
C VAL A 119 -11.96 2.65 -7.91
N GLU A 120 -12.42 1.89 -8.90
CA GLU A 120 -12.63 0.44 -8.72
C GLU A 120 -11.29 -0.31 -8.69
N PRO A 121 -11.10 -1.33 -7.84
CA PRO A 121 -12.11 -1.96 -6.98
C PRO A 121 -12.32 -1.31 -5.59
N TYR A 122 -11.59 -0.24 -5.22
CA TYR A 122 -11.79 0.42 -3.92
C TYR A 122 -13.23 0.88 -3.71
N THR A 123 -13.88 1.43 -4.74
CA THR A 123 -15.29 1.85 -4.68
C THR A 123 -16.20 0.71 -4.19
N THR A 124 -16.05 -0.50 -4.72
CA THR A 124 -16.86 -1.66 -4.31
C THR A 124 -16.50 -2.15 -2.91
N TYR A 125 -15.21 -2.16 -2.57
CA TYR A 125 -14.68 -2.82 -1.38
C TYR A 125 -14.30 -1.89 -0.22
N ARG A 126 -14.60 -0.59 -0.28
CA ARG A 126 -14.26 0.38 0.78
C ARG A 126 -14.68 -0.03 2.19
N GLY A 127 -15.70 -0.89 2.34
CA GLY A 127 -16.11 -1.48 3.62
C GLY A 127 -15.12 -2.49 4.22
N LEU A 128 -14.07 -2.88 3.51
CA LEU A 128 -12.99 -3.73 3.99
C LEU A 128 -11.87 -2.94 4.68
N PHE A 129 -11.89 -1.60 4.59
CA PHE A 129 -10.78 -0.76 5.01
C PHE A 129 -11.11 -0.01 6.29
N ASN A 130 -10.12 0.12 7.15
CA ASN A 130 -10.06 1.21 8.12
C ASN A 130 -9.05 2.25 7.63
N VAL A 131 -9.21 3.49 8.08
CA VAL A 131 -8.25 4.55 7.82
C VAL A 131 -7.90 5.22 9.14
N TRP A 132 -6.61 5.30 9.41
CA TRP A 132 -6.02 5.97 10.56
C TRP A 132 -5.26 7.20 10.09
N THR A 133 -5.33 8.28 10.85
CA THR A 133 -4.41 9.40 10.71
C THR A 133 -3.47 9.43 11.91
N VAL A 134 -2.19 9.72 11.65
CA VAL A 134 -1.20 10.00 12.68
C VAL A 134 -0.68 11.41 12.47
N ASP A 135 -0.82 12.24 13.50
CA ASP A 135 -0.43 13.64 13.45
C ASP A 135 1.08 13.76 13.64
N ALA A 136 1.83 14.04 12.58
CA ALA A 136 3.26 14.31 12.67
C ALA A 136 3.50 15.83 12.62
N VAL A 137 3.64 16.43 13.80
CA VAL A 137 3.68 17.89 13.95
C VAL A 137 5.01 18.43 13.46
N SER A 138 4.96 19.23 12.40
CA SER A 138 6.12 19.88 11.80
C SER A 138 6.37 21.26 12.43
N ASN A 139 7.63 21.65 12.61
CA ASN A 139 7.99 23.01 13.05
C ASN A 139 7.65 24.06 11.99
N GLU A 140 7.67 23.68 10.72
CA GLU A 140 7.34 24.55 9.59
C GLU A 140 6.23 23.99 8.71
N SER A 141 5.38 24.89 8.23
CA SER A 141 4.40 24.59 7.18
C SER A 141 5.14 24.31 5.87
N GLY A 142 4.64 23.43 5.00
CA GLY A 142 5.23 23.08 3.70
C GLY A 142 6.36 22.04 3.79
N VAL A 143 6.94 21.67 2.65
CA VAL A 143 8.05 20.69 2.58
C VAL A 143 9.30 21.27 1.88
N SER A 144 10.43 20.59 2.01
CA SER A 144 11.70 20.96 1.34
C SER A 144 11.56 20.82 -0.19
N GLY A 145 12.25 21.67 -0.95
CA GLY A 145 12.18 21.69 -2.42
C GLY A 145 10.96 22.44 -3.02
N ASP A 146 10.15 23.10 -2.18
CA ASP A 146 8.96 23.86 -2.57
C ASP A 146 8.91 25.23 -1.84
N PRO A 147 8.97 26.39 -2.54
CA PRO A 147 8.78 26.57 -3.98
C PRO A 147 9.98 26.26 -4.88
N SER A 148 11.22 26.37 -4.39
CA SER A 148 12.43 26.14 -5.18
C SER A 148 13.26 24.95 -4.67
N PRO A 149 14.16 24.36 -5.49
CA PRO A 149 15.03 23.25 -5.08
C PRO A 149 15.91 23.54 -3.85
N ASP A 150 16.19 24.82 -3.58
CA ASP A 150 17.02 25.28 -2.48
C ASP A 150 16.25 25.46 -1.16
N THR A 151 14.92 25.41 -1.19
CA THR A 151 14.12 25.49 0.03
C THR A 151 14.38 24.28 0.91
N VAL A 152 14.80 24.52 2.15
CA VAL A 152 14.95 23.48 3.18
C VAL A 152 14.08 23.87 4.37
N ARG A 153 13.18 22.97 4.76
CA ARG A 153 12.28 23.15 5.91
C ARG A 153 12.64 22.21 7.05
N ASP A 154 12.06 22.48 8.21
CA ASP A 154 12.09 21.65 9.42
C ASP A 154 10.72 20.98 9.60
N THR A 155 10.57 19.80 8.99
CA THR A 155 9.33 19.02 8.99
C THR A 155 9.50 17.70 9.74
N ALA A 156 8.39 17.11 10.14
CA ALA A 156 8.38 15.93 10.99
C ALA A 156 8.98 14.69 10.31
N LEU A 157 8.76 14.52 8.99
CA LEU A 157 9.22 13.38 8.20
C LEU A 157 10.35 13.72 7.23
N GLY A 158 10.76 15.00 7.16
CA GLY A 158 11.82 15.46 6.26
C GLY A 158 11.49 15.24 4.77
N SER A 159 10.20 15.31 4.39
CA SER A 159 9.78 15.12 3.01
C SER A 159 10.39 16.18 2.10
N TYR A 160 10.76 15.80 0.88
CA TYR A 160 11.39 16.72 -0.06
C TYR A 160 11.18 16.36 -1.53
N PHE A 161 10.97 17.39 -2.35
CA PHE A 161 11.02 17.32 -3.81
C PHE A 161 12.46 17.32 -4.33
N TRP A 162 12.62 17.11 -5.65
CA TRP A 162 13.94 17.07 -6.30
C TRP A 162 14.84 15.94 -5.81
N CYS A 163 14.22 14.89 -5.29
CA CYS A 163 14.93 13.67 -4.95
C CYS A 163 15.58 13.10 -6.21
N ASP A 164 16.86 12.75 -6.12
CA ASP A 164 17.70 12.36 -7.26
C ASP A 164 17.70 13.38 -8.43
N SER A 165 17.55 14.68 -8.13
CA SER A 165 17.42 15.78 -9.10
C SER A 165 16.17 15.71 -10.00
N ILE A 166 15.17 14.92 -9.61
CA ILE A 166 13.89 14.79 -10.31
C ILE A 166 12.84 15.60 -9.57
N GLU A 167 12.38 16.72 -10.14
CA GLU A 167 11.49 17.68 -9.49
C GLU A 167 10.32 17.05 -8.74
N ARG A 168 9.57 16.18 -9.42
CA ARG A 168 8.34 15.54 -8.92
C ARG A 168 8.57 14.33 -8.01
N LEU A 169 9.82 13.89 -7.82
CA LEU A 169 10.11 12.77 -6.93
C LEU A 169 10.10 13.30 -5.49
N LEU A 170 9.07 12.92 -4.75
CA LEU A 170 8.80 13.34 -3.38
C LEU A 170 9.22 12.23 -2.40
N CYS A 171 10.45 12.34 -1.90
CA CYS A 171 11.03 11.35 -0.98
C CYS A 171 10.78 11.73 0.48
N VAL A 172 10.85 10.73 1.36
CA VAL A 172 10.65 10.83 2.82
C VAL A 172 11.78 10.16 3.58
N ASP A 173 11.87 10.45 4.88
CA ASP A 173 12.71 9.73 5.84
C ASP A 173 11.98 8.49 6.37
N GLN A 174 12.41 7.29 5.98
CA GLN A 174 11.69 6.05 6.30
C GLN A 174 11.66 5.75 7.79
N ASP A 175 12.77 5.97 8.51
CA ASP A 175 12.85 5.70 9.94
C ASP A 175 11.89 6.61 10.73
N LYS A 176 11.73 7.86 10.30
CA LYS A 176 10.74 8.77 10.88
C LYS A 176 9.32 8.33 10.56
N VAL A 177 9.04 7.95 9.32
CA VAL A 177 7.73 7.40 8.92
C VAL A 177 7.38 6.21 9.81
N ASP A 178 8.28 5.24 9.97
CA ASP A 178 8.12 4.08 10.84
C ASP A 178 7.84 4.50 12.29
N GLY A 179 8.56 5.48 12.81
CA GLY A 179 8.35 6.02 14.15
C GLY A 179 6.94 6.56 14.39
N TYR A 180 6.28 7.14 13.37
CA TYR A 180 4.89 7.58 13.46
C TYR A 180 3.90 6.45 13.20
N VAL A 181 4.16 5.60 12.20
CA VAL A 181 3.29 4.45 11.87
C VAL A 181 3.17 3.49 13.06
N ALA A 182 4.26 3.26 13.80
CA ALA A 182 4.27 2.43 15.01
C ALA A 182 3.35 2.93 16.14
N LYS A 183 2.85 4.18 16.07
CA LYS A 183 1.86 4.71 17.03
C LYS A 183 0.44 4.22 16.71
N ALA A 184 0.15 3.86 15.46
CA ALA A 184 -1.13 3.30 15.05
C ALA A 184 -1.28 1.84 15.53
N PRO A 185 -2.51 1.35 15.75
CA PRO A 185 -2.71 0.00 16.27
C PRO A 185 -2.39 -1.11 15.25
N GLU A 186 -2.49 -0.82 13.96
CA GLU A 186 -2.17 -1.72 12.86
C GLU A 186 -1.87 -0.91 11.59
N ALA A 187 -1.06 -1.46 10.68
CA ALA A 187 -0.77 -0.86 9.39
C ALA A 187 -0.48 -1.93 8.32
N ASP A 188 -1.33 -1.97 7.29
CA ASP A 188 -1.10 -2.80 6.10
C ASP A 188 -0.53 -1.97 4.94
N LEU A 189 -0.83 -0.68 4.91
CA LEU A 189 -0.38 0.27 3.88
C LEU A 189 -0.17 1.65 4.49
N VAL A 190 0.88 2.35 4.04
CA VAL A 190 1.20 3.71 4.51
C VAL A 190 1.03 4.72 3.39
N LEU A 191 0.38 5.84 3.69
CA LEU A 191 0.25 6.99 2.81
C LEU A 191 0.82 8.24 3.50
N VAL A 192 1.87 8.83 2.93
CA VAL A 192 2.43 10.09 3.41
C VAL A 192 1.89 11.25 2.59
N LEU A 193 1.26 12.22 3.25
CA LEU A 193 0.73 13.42 2.63
C LEU A 193 1.64 14.61 2.93
N ALA A 194 2.31 15.12 1.91
CA ALA A 194 3.07 16.35 2.01
C ALA A 194 2.13 17.56 1.90
N ASN A 195 2.26 18.52 2.81
CA ASN A 195 1.58 19.80 2.76
C ASN A 195 2.10 20.67 1.60
N SER A 196 1.69 20.36 0.37
CA SER A 196 2.07 21.09 -0.84
C SER A 196 0.99 20.96 -1.91
N THR A 197 0.94 21.95 -2.82
CA THR A 197 0.15 21.91 -4.05
C THR A 197 1.00 21.51 -5.28
N LYS A 198 2.33 21.48 -5.15
CA LYS A 198 3.24 21.06 -6.23
C LYS A 198 2.99 19.59 -6.55
N TYR A 199 2.95 19.23 -7.82
CA TYR A 199 2.82 17.83 -8.20
C TYR A 199 4.06 17.01 -7.81
N GLY A 200 3.81 15.87 -7.19
CA GLY A 200 4.82 14.86 -6.94
C GLY A 200 4.35 13.74 -6.03
N GLY A 201 5.18 12.72 -5.95
CA GLY A 201 4.95 11.48 -5.23
C GLY A 201 6.14 10.54 -5.39
N ALA A 202 6.03 9.36 -4.80
CA ALA A 202 6.95 8.25 -4.92
C ALA A 202 6.28 6.97 -4.41
N GLY A 203 6.66 5.83 -5.00
CA GLY A 203 6.33 4.50 -4.52
C GLY A 203 7.50 3.84 -3.83
N TYR A 204 7.35 3.50 -2.55
CA TYR A 204 8.26 2.63 -1.83
C TYR A 204 7.59 1.26 -1.73
N ASN A 205 7.84 0.43 -2.74
CA ASN A 205 7.09 -0.81 -2.98
C ASN A 205 7.69 -2.04 -2.26
N GLU A 206 8.67 -1.81 -1.38
CA GLU A 206 9.25 -2.83 -0.50
C GLU A 206 8.45 -2.93 0.80
N ARG A 207 8.22 -4.17 1.25
CA ARG A 207 7.56 -4.43 2.54
C ARG A 207 8.47 -3.98 3.68
N SER A 208 7.91 -3.25 4.64
CA SER A 208 8.65 -2.85 5.84
C SER A 208 9.17 -4.07 6.60
N GLU A 209 10.48 -4.13 6.81
CA GLU A 209 11.13 -5.21 7.57
C GLU A 209 10.79 -5.13 9.07
N THR A 210 10.49 -3.92 9.57
CA THR A 210 10.27 -3.60 10.98
C THR A 210 8.80 -3.72 11.38
N LEU A 211 7.90 -3.16 10.58
CA LEU A 211 6.48 -3.02 10.89
C LEU A 211 5.57 -3.87 9.99
N GLY A 212 6.08 -4.36 8.86
CA GLY A 212 5.39 -5.35 8.04
C GLY A 212 4.29 -4.83 7.11
N TYR A 213 4.06 -3.52 7.04
CA TYR A 213 3.20 -2.92 6.02
C TYR A 213 3.79 -3.09 4.61
N GLU A 214 2.94 -3.10 3.58
CA GLU A 214 3.29 -3.55 2.23
C GLU A 214 3.99 -2.50 1.35
N GLY A 215 3.99 -1.23 1.77
CA GLY A 215 4.71 -0.14 1.11
C GLY A 215 4.31 1.25 1.63
N ILE A 216 5.06 2.26 1.19
CA ILE A 216 4.75 3.69 1.41
C ILE A 216 4.42 4.31 0.06
N SER A 217 3.28 4.99 -0.02
CA SER A 217 3.02 5.93 -1.11
C SER A 217 3.14 7.36 -0.60
N THR A 218 3.84 8.22 -1.32
CA THR A 218 3.89 9.66 -1.02
C THR A 218 3.07 10.44 -2.04
N ALA A 219 2.38 11.47 -1.56
CA ALA A 219 1.60 12.36 -2.42
C ALA A 219 1.54 13.77 -1.84
N SER A 220 1.55 14.76 -2.73
CA SER A 220 1.16 16.12 -2.37
C SER A 220 -0.33 16.19 -2.06
N ALA A 221 -0.67 16.66 -0.86
CA ALA A 221 -2.03 16.73 -0.37
C ALA A 221 -2.95 17.66 -1.18
N GLY A 222 -2.37 18.75 -1.71
CA GLY A 222 -3.08 19.78 -2.47
C GLY A 222 -3.07 19.56 -3.99
N ASN A 223 -2.65 18.39 -4.48
CA ASN A 223 -2.61 18.08 -5.92
C ASN A 223 -3.40 16.80 -6.24
N GLU A 224 -4.42 16.92 -7.10
CA GLU A 224 -5.28 15.79 -7.48
C GLU A 224 -4.52 14.70 -8.27
N LYS A 225 -3.57 15.09 -9.12
CA LYS A 225 -2.77 14.13 -9.89
C LYS A 225 -1.81 13.34 -9.02
N SER A 226 -1.31 13.94 -7.93
CA SER A 226 -0.60 13.19 -6.89
C SER A 226 -1.49 12.14 -6.22
N GLY A 227 -2.81 12.34 -6.16
CA GLY A 227 -3.75 11.31 -5.71
C GLY A 227 -3.82 10.11 -6.64
N GLN A 228 -3.76 10.34 -7.96
CA GLN A 228 -3.70 9.25 -8.94
C GLN A 228 -2.39 8.46 -8.85
N VAL A 229 -1.26 9.15 -8.62
CA VAL A 229 0.01 8.50 -8.29
C VAL A 229 -0.18 7.59 -7.07
N ALA A 230 -0.78 8.08 -5.99
CA ALA A 230 -0.99 7.25 -4.81
C ALA A 230 -1.80 5.97 -5.09
N ILE A 231 -2.86 6.08 -5.90
CA ILE A 231 -3.66 4.91 -6.32
C ILE A 231 -2.80 3.91 -7.12
N HIS A 232 -1.93 4.39 -7.99
CA HIS A 232 -0.98 3.56 -8.74
C HIS A 232 -0.02 2.80 -7.81
N GLU A 233 0.59 3.49 -6.84
CA GLU A 233 1.51 2.86 -5.88
C GLU A 233 0.82 1.79 -5.02
N THR A 234 -0.46 2.00 -4.69
CA THR A 234 -1.22 0.96 -3.99
C THR A 234 -1.43 -0.30 -4.84
N GLY A 235 -1.36 -0.18 -6.18
CA GLY A 235 -1.38 -1.29 -7.13
C GLY A 235 -0.21 -2.25 -6.93
N HIS A 236 0.99 -1.71 -6.75
CA HIS A 236 2.17 -2.48 -6.37
C HIS A 236 2.03 -3.07 -4.96
N SER A 237 1.72 -2.22 -3.98
CA SER A 237 1.72 -2.63 -2.57
C SER A 237 0.66 -3.71 -2.27
N LEU A 238 -0.59 -3.51 -2.70
CA LEU A 238 -1.69 -4.44 -2.39
C LEU A 238 -1.84 -5.53 -3.45
N GLY A 239 -1.84 -5.13 -4.72
CA GLY A 239 -2.10 -6.02 -5.85
C GLY A 239 -0.89 -6.82 -6.31
N LYS A 240 0.33 -6.47 -5.88
CA LYS A 240 1.58 -7.05 -6.39
C LYS A 240 1.65 -7.00 -7.92
N LEU A 241 1.19 -5.87 -8.45
CA LEU A 241 1.22 -5.57 -9.87
C LEU A 241 2.59 -5.02 -10.25
N ALA A 242 3.03 -5.30 -11.48
CA ALA A 242 4.15 -4.62 -12.09
C ALA A 242 3.67 -3.41 -12.89
N ASP A 243 4.60 -2.55 -13.26
CA ASP A 243 4.35 -1.51 -14.24
C ASP A 243 4.10 -2.06 -15.63
N GLU A 244 3.20 -1.39 -16.36
CA GLU A 244 2.81 -1.73 -17.73
C GLU A 244 3.35 -0.73 -18.76
N TYR A 245 4.03 0.34 -18.32
CA TYR A 245 4.73 1.27 -19.20
C TYR A 245 6.12 0.74 -19.61
N PHE A 246 6.67 1.31 -20.69
CA PHE A 246 7.97 0.92 -21.25
C PHE A 246 8.71 2.11 -21.87
N TYR A 247 10.04 1.99 -22.02
CA TYR A 247 10.90 3.07 -22.50
C TYR A 247 11.61 2.69 -23.80
N ALA A 248 11.14 3.22 -24.92
CA ALA A 248 11.75 2.98 -26.23
C ALA A 248 13.16 3.57 -26.36
N ASP A 249 13.43 4.69 -25.69
CA ASP A 249 14.64 5.49 -25.87
C ASP A 249 15.65 5.34 -24.72
N TYR A 250 15.46 4.37 -23.82
CA TYR A 250 16.33 4.17 -22.64
C TYR A 250 17.23 2.93 -22.82
N PRO A 251 18.56 3.11 -22.87
CA PRO A 251 19.50 1.99 -23.04
C PRO A 251 19.34 0.91 -21.97
N GLY A 252 19.24 -0.35 -22.38
CA GLY A 252 19.06 -1.50 -21.49
C GLY A 252 17.61 -1.95 -21.31
N TYR A 253 16.63 -1.21 -21.85
CA TYR A 253 15.20 -1.58 -21.82
C TYR A 253 14.64 -2.01 -23.18
N GLU A 254 15.49 -2.28 -24.17
CA GLU A 254 15.05 -2.67 -25.52
C GLU A 254 14.34 -4.02 -25.52
N ARG A 255 14.85 -4.99 -24.76
CA ARG A 255 14.27 -6.33 -24.64
C ARG A 255 14.50 -6.92 -23.26
N TYR A 256 13.44 -7.43 -22.65
CA TYR A 256 13.54 -8.16 -21.40
C TYR A 256 14.31 -9.47 -21.57
N PRO A 257 15.41 -9.69 -20.83
CA PRO A 257 16.24 -10.90 -20.95
C PRO A 257 15.92 -11.96 -19.88
N GLY A 258 15.04 -11.65 -18.93
CA GLY A 258 14.83 -12.45 -17.72
C GLY A 258 13.82 -13.61 -17.89
N PRO A 259 13.62 -14.39 -16.82
CA PRO A 259 12.62 -15.44 -16.78
C PRO A 259 11.19 -14.87 -16.68
N GLU A 260 10.20 -15.74 -16.80
CA GLU A 260 8.79 -15.37 -16.57
C GLU A 260 8.60 -14.64 -15.23
N PRO A 261 8.10 -13.39 -15.22
CA PRO A 261 7.86 -12.64 -13.98
C PRO A 261 6.85 -13.32 -13.08
N THR A 262 6.86 -13.01 -11.78
CA THR A 262 5.83 -13.49 -10.84
C THR A 262 4.55 -12.67 -10.91
N ASP A 263 4.64 -11.39 -11.27
CA ASP A 263 3.57 -10.40 -11.29
C ASP A 263 2.39 -10.84 -12.16
N SER A 264 1.17 -10.55 -11.72
CA SER A 264 -0.03 -11.07 -12.39
C SER A 264 -0.35 -10.35 -13.70
N ASN A 265 0.20 -9.16 -13.96
CA ASN A 265 -0.14 -8.31 -15.11
C ASN A 265 0.98 -8.13 -16.14
N ILE A 266 2.08 -8.88 -16.03
CA ILE A 266 3.09 -8.97 -17.10
C ILE A 266 3.53 -10.42 -17.34
N THR A 267 3.94 -10.74 -18.57
CA THR A 267 4.35 -12.09 -18.97
C THR A 267 5.31 -12.10 -20.15
N THR A 268 6.18 -13.11 -20.24
CA THR A 268 6.97 -13.41 -21.46
C THR A 268 6.18 -14.24 -22.48
N LEU A 269 5.02 -14.78 -22.08
CA LEU A 269 4.21 -15.71 -22.85
C LEU A 269 3.34 -15.00 -23.90
N THR A 270 2.95 -15.72 -24.95
CA THR A 270 1.89 -15.26 -25.88
C THR A 270 0.50 -15.54 -25.31
N ALA A 271 -0.54 -14.99 -25.94
CA ALA A 271 -1.92 -15.29 -25.56
C ALA A 271 -2.24 -16.80 -25.70
N ASP A 272 -1.79 -17.43 -26.78
CA ASP A 272 -1.99 -18.85 -27.03
C ASP A 272 -1.22 -19.70 -26.00
N ASP A 273 0.02 -19.34 -25.67
CA ASP A 273 0.79 -20.01 -24.61
C ASP A 273 0.07 -19.96 -23.25
N MET A 274 -0.49 -18.79 -22.90
CA MET A 274 -1.25 -18.65 -21.65
C MET A 274 -2.52 -19.49 -21.65
N ALA A 275 -3.25 -19.50 -22.78
CA ALA A 275 -4.46 -20.30 -22.96
C ALA A 275 -4.17 -21.81 -22.82
N ASP A 276 -3.12 -22.30 -23.48
CA ASP A 276 -2.73 -23.71 -23.48
C ASP A 276 -2.23 -24.17 -22.10
N ARG A 277 -1.44 -23.32 -21.42
CA ARG A 277 -0.84 -23.66 -20.12
C ARG A 277 -1.78 -23.39 -18.94
N GLY A 278 -2.85 -22.61 -19.14
CA GLY A 278 -3.75 -22.19 -18.06
C GLY A 278 -3.05 -21.33 -17.00
N THR A 279 -2.20 -20.40 -17.43
CA THR A 279 -1.41 -19.53 -16.52
C THR A 279 -1.74 -18.04 -16.71
N LYS A 280 -1.24 -17.19 -15.81
CA LYS A 280 -1.44 -15.73 -15.83
C LYS A 280 -2.93 -15.38 -15.98
N TRP A 281 -3.27 -14.47 -16.90
CA TRP A 281 -4.64 -14.02 -17.13
C TRP A 281 -5.37 -14.79 -18.23
N HIS A 282 -5.01 -16.06 -18.48
CA HIS A 282 -5.66 -16.86 -19.53
C HIS A 282 -7.20 -16.87 -19.45
N ARG A 283 -7.77 -16.74 -18.24
CA ARG A 283 -9.22 -16.71 -17.99
C ARG A 283 -9.90 -15.44 -18.48
N TRP A 284 -9.12 -14.41 -18.75
CA TRP A 284 -9.59 -13.10 -19.18
C TRP A 284 -9.38 -12.84 -20.66
N LEU A 285 -8.61 -13.67 -21.38
CA LEU A 285 -8.33 -13.48 -22.81
C LEU A 285 -9.63 -13.31 -23.63
N GLY A 286 -9.68 -12.24 -24.42
CA GLY A 286 -10.81 -11.87 -25.26
C GLY A 286 -11.88 -11.02 -24.55
N GLU A 287 -11.81 -10.83 -23.23
CA GLU A 287 -12.80 -10.06 -22.48
C GLU A 287 -12.60 -8.55 -22.64
N ARG A 288 -13.72 -7.81 -22.61
CA ARG A 288 -13.69 -6.34 -22.59
C ARG A 288 -13.34 -5.85 -21.18
N SER A 289 -12.34 -4.99 -21.10
CA SER A 289 -11.77 -4.54 -19.83
C SER A 289 -12.22 -3.11 -19.47
N PRO A 290 -12.34 -2.75 -18.17
CA PRO A 290 -12.78 -1.42 -17.73
C PRO A 290 -11.95 -0.25 -18.24
N ASP A 291 -10.66 -0.47 -18.56
CA ASP A 291 -9.78 0.51 -19.19
C ASP A 291 -10.16 0.87 -20.65
N GLY A 292 -11.15 0.16 -21.22
CA GLY A 292 -11.62 0.34 -22.60
C GLY A 292 -10.93 -0.58 -23.61
N GLY A 293 -9.94 -1.37 -23.19
CA GLY A 293 -9.28 -2.39 -24.01
C GLY A 293 -10.03 -3.73 -24.09
N THR A 294 -9.46 -4.63 -24.89
CA THR A 294 -9.76 -6.07 -24.84
C THR A 294 -8.56 -6.76 -24.24
N VAL A 295 -8.76 -7.72 -23.35
CA VAL A 295 -7.66 -8.47 -22.75
C VAL A 295 -7.03 -9.39 -23.80
N GLY A 296 -5.72 -9.27 -23.98
CA GLY A 296 -4.89 -10.01 -24.91
C GLY A 296 -3.49 -10.16 -24.33
N ALA A 297 -2.47 -10.12 -25.19
CA ALA A 297 -1.07 -10.10 -24.78
C ALA A 297 -0.33 -9.08 -25.66
N TYR A 298 -0.23 -7.85 -25.17
CA TYR A 298 0.29 -6.70 -25.91
C TYR A 298 1.76 -6.51 -25.60
N GLU A 299 2.62 -6.46 -26.63
CA GLU A 299 4.05 -6.29 -26.44
C GLU A 299 4.40 -4.94 -25.77
N GLY A 300 5.34 -5.00 -24.83
CA GLY A 300 5.79 -3.88 -24.03
C GLY A 300 5.17 -3.86 -22.62
N GLY A 301 6.00 -3.66 -21.60
CA GLY A 301 5.60 -3.61 -20.19
C GLY A 301 6.78 -3.92 -19.28
N GLY A 302 6.66 -3.65 -17.99
CA GLY A 302 7.74 -3.79 -17.03
C GLY A 302 9.00 -3.04 -17.47
N TYR A 303 8.83 -1.83 -18.01
CA TYR A 303 9.87 -0.96 -18.58
C TYR A 303 10.41 -1.36 -19.95
N TYR A 304 10.28 -2.64 -20.35
CA TYR A 304 10.89 -3.15 -21.58
C TYR A 304 9.98 -3.00 -22.81
N VAL A 305 10.57 -2.63 -23.95
CA VAL A 305 9.85 -2.49 -25.23
C VAL A 305 9.38 -3.84 -25.76
N THR A 306 10.24 -4.85 -25.68
CA THR A 306 9.96 -6.21 -26.20
C THR A 306 10.29 -7.29 -25.16
N GLY A 307 9.79 -8.51 -25.38
CA GLY A 307 10.05 -9.66 -24.51
C GLY A 307 9.13 -9.79 -23.30
N LEU A 308 8.45 -8.72 -22.90
CA LEU A 308 7.31 -8.74 -21.99
C LEU A 308 6.02 -8.29 -22.69
N ARG A 309 4.90 -8.77 -22.18
CA ARG A 309 3.55 -8.42 -22.62
C ARG A 309 2.69 -8.01 -21.43
N ARG A 310 1.84 -7.01 -21.65
CA ARG A 310 0.80 -6.54 -20.74
C ARG A 310 -0.59 -7.01 -21.21
N PRO A 311 -1.63 -6.95 -20.36
CA PRO A 311 -2.91 -7.59 -20.65
C PRO A 311 -3.79 -6.78 -21.59
N THR A 312 -3.67 -5.45 -21.58
CA THR A 312 -4.47 -4.53 -22.40
C THR A 312 -3.58 -3.46 -23.01
N GLU A 313 -4.09 -2.70 -23.97
CA GLU A 313 -3.33 -1.57 -24.50
C GLU A 313 -2.98 -0.56 -23.41
N ASN A 314 -3.88 -0.29 -22.48
CA ASN A 314 -3.66 0.65 -21.38
C ASN A 314 -4.33 0.18 -20.09
N SER A 315 -3.90 0.71 -18.95
CA SER A 315 -4.47 0.47 -17.62
C SER A 315 -3.93 1.49 -16.63
N LEU A 316 -4.43 1.50 -15.39
CA LEU A 316 -3.88 2.33 -14.32
C LEU A 316 -2.37 2.08 -14.07
N MET A 317 -1.89 0.85 -14.31
CA MET A 317 -0.45 0.51 -14.18
C MET A 317 0.40 1.01 -15.36
N ARG A 318 -0.22 1.68 -16.35
CA ARG A 318 0.45 2.33 -17.47
C ARG A 318 0.13 3.81 -17.57
N SER A 319 -1.09 4.22 -17.25
CA SER A 319 -1.53 5.61 -17.32
C SER A 319 -2.52 5.99 -16.22
N LEU A 320 -2.27 7.11 -15.55
CA LEU A 320 -3.04 7.57 -14.37
C LEU A 320 -4.50 7.92 -14.67
N ASP A 321 -4.87 8.11 -15.94
CA ASP A 321 -6.24 8.44 -16.35
C ASP A 321 -7.11 7.20 -16.66
N LYS A 322 -6.58 5.99 -16.42
CA LYS A 322 -7.27 4.73 -16.74
C LYS A 322 -7.62 3.94 -15.48
N PRO A 323 -8.76 3.22 -15.48
CA PRO A 323 -9.01 2.14 -14.53
C PRO A 323 -7.96 1.02 -14.61
N PHE A 324 -7.89 0.18 -13.58
CA PHE A 324 -7.20 -1.11 -13.66
C PHE A 324 -7.82 -1.98 -14.77
N ASN A 325 -6.98 -2.75 -15.45
CA ASN A 325 -7.45 -3.81 -16.35
C ASN A 325 -8.01 -5.00 -15.56
N LEU A 326 -8.74 -5.91 -16.19
CA LEU A 326 -9.38 -7.04 -15.50
C LEU A 326 -8.40 -7.91 -14.66
N PRO A 327 -7.21 -8.28 -15.15
CA PRO A 327 -6.22 -8.96 -14.32
C PRO A 327 -5.76 -8.14 -13.12
N GLY A 328 -5.58 -6.82 -13.30
CA GLY A 328 -5.28 -5.87 -12.23
C GLY A 328 -6.41 -5.80 -11.19
N VAL A 329 -7.67 -5.74 -11.61
CA VAL A 329 -8.83 -5.76 -10.72
C VAL A 329 -8.86 -7.05 -9.89
N GLU A 330 -8.65 -8.21 -10.51
CA GLU A 330 -8.61 -9.50 -9.82
C GLU A 330 -7.49 -9.54 -8.77
N ALA A 331 -6.29 -9.07 -9.13
CA ALA A 331 -5.13 -9.02 -8.24
C ALA A 331 -5.32 -8.05 -7.06
N MET A 332 -5.92 -6.88 -7.31
CA MET A 332 -6.26 -5.92 -6.26
C MET A 332 -7.28 -6.50 -5.28
N ILE A 333 -8.33 -7.17 -5.77
CA ILE A 333 -9.30 -7.87 -4.91
C ILE A 333 -8.58 -8.95 -4.09
N ALA A 334 -7.68 -9.73 -4.71
CA ALA A 334 -6.88 -10.72 -3.99
C ALA A 334 -6.04 -10.08 -2.86
N GLY A 335 -5.45 -8.91 -3.12
CA GLY A 335 -4.74 -8.10 -2.14
C GLY A 335 -5.63 -7.69 -0.97
N PHE A 336 -6.83 -7.18 -1.24
CA PHE A 336 -7.76 -6.78 -0.18
C PHE A 336 -8.14 -7.95 0.74
N TYR A 337 -8.35 -9.14 0.17
CA TYR A 337 -8.70 -10.34 0.94
C TYR A 337 -7.51 -11.04 1.61
N ARG A 338 -6.26 -10.64 1.29
CA ARG A 338 -5.08 -11.09 2.02
C ARG A 338 -5.09 -10.50 3.43
N GLU A 339 -5.37 -9.20 3.52
CA GLU A 339 -5.36 -8.44 4.78
C GLU A 339 -6.73 -8.40 5.47
N ALA A 340 -7.85 -8.41 4.73
CA ALA A 340 -9.18 -8.31 5.32
C ALA A 340 -9.90 -9.66 5.52
N ARG A 341 -10.83 -9.68 6.47
CA ARG A 341 -11.81 -10.76 6.70
C ARG A 341 -13.23 -10.19 6.62
N ILE A 342 -14.13 -10.98 6.04
CA ILE A 342 -15.51 -10.54 5.75
C ILE A 342 -16.56 -11.07 6.74
N ALA A 343 -16.12 -11.65 7.85
CA ALA A 343 -16.98 -12.02 8.97
C ALA A 343 -16.22 -11.87 10.29
N SER A 344 -16.60 -10.87 11.09
CA SER A 344 -16.00 -10.59 12.39
C SER A 344 -17.00 -10.91 13.51
N PRO A 345 -16.64 -11.65 14.57
CA PRO A 345 -17.56 -11.91 15.68
C PRO A 345 -17.87 -10.63 16.47
N VAL A 346 -19.14 -10.22 16.50
CA VAL A 346 -19.61 -9.18 17.44
C VAL A 346 -19.96 -9.82 18.78
N THR A 347 -20.62 -10.98 18.73
CA THR A 347 -20.82 -11.80 19.92
C THR A 347 -19.56 -12.63 20.17
N ALA A 348 -19.01 -12.55 21.37
CA ALA A 348 -17.83 -13.32 21.77
C ALA A 348 -18.01 -14.84 21.52
N THR A 349 -17.01 -15.45 20.88
CA THR A 349 -17.00 -16.88 20.51
C THR A 349 -16.47 -17.79 21.61
N GLY A 350 -15.75 -17.25 22.60
CA GLY A 350 -15.11 -18.00 23.69
C GLY A 350 -16.04 -18.53 24.79
N ARG A 351 -17.37 -18.32 24.69
CA ARG A 351 -18.36 -18.83 25.65
C ARG A 351 -19.48 -19.58 24.97
N THR A 352 -20.15 -20.48 25.69
CA THR A 352 -21.36 -21.12 25.17
C THR A 352 -22.54 -20.16 25.22
N LEU A 353 -23.20 -19.94 24.08
CA LEU A 353 -24.43 -19.16 23.98
C LEU A 353 -25.64 -20.01 24.39
N ARG A 354 -26.58 -19.39 25.11
CA ARG A 354 -27.83 -19.99 25.60
C ARG A 354 -29.04 -19.44 24.84
N ALA A 355 -30.24 -20.00 25.04
CA ALA A 355 -31.47 -19.54 24.37
C ALA A 355 -31.70 -18.01 24.39
N ARG A 356 -31.28 -17.30 25.44
CA ARG A 356 -31.40 -15.84 25.57
C ARG A 356 -30.40 -15.02 24.74
N ASP A 357 -29.29 -15.66 24.33
CA ASP A 357 -28.20 -15.01 23.61
C ASP A 357 -28.48 -14.91 22.10
N THR A 358 -27.78 -13.98 21.45
CA THR A 358 -27.78 -13.81 20.00
C THR A 358 -26.36 -14.02 19.48
N ALA A 359 -26.19 -14.91 18.51
CA ALA A 359 -24.96 -15.01 17.73
C ALA A 359 -24.98 -13.92 16.66
N LYS A 360 -23.97 -13.06 16.62
CA LYS A 360 -23.89 -11.92 15.71
C LYS A 360 -22.49 -11.77 15.15
N ALA A 361 -22.41 -11.57 13.83
CA ALA A 361 -21.18 -11.19 13.15
C ALA A 361 -21.36 -9.88 12.37
N LEU A 362 -20.29 -9.10 12.28
CA LEU A 362 -20.17 -7.98 11.37
C LEU A 362 -19.75 -8.53 10.01
N VAL A 363 -20.57 -8.26 8.99
CA VAL A 363 -20.27 -8.58 7.59
C VAL A 363 -20.30 -7.24 6.83
N PRO A 364 -19.21 -6.85 6.16
CA PRO A 364 -19.15 -5.58 5.45
C PRO A 364 -20.14 -5.55 4.29
N ARG A 365 -20.67 -4.36 3.98
CA ARG A 365 -21.49 -4.15 2.79
C ARG A 365 -20.60 -3.74 1.63
N LEU A 366 -20.82 -4.37 0.48
CA LEU A 366 -20.22 -3.92 -0.77
C LEU A 366 -20.98 -2.71 -1.30
N THR A 367 -20.28 -1.79 -1.94
CA THR A 367 -20.84 -0.51 -2.40
C THR A 367 -20.78 -0.31 -3.91
N GLY A 368 -20.46 -1.38 -4.65
CA GLY A 368 -20.42 -1.37 -6.10
C GLY A 368 -21.77 -1.03 -6.73
N ALA A 369 -21.75 -0.38 -7.89
CA ALA A 369 -22.94 0.11 -8.59
C ALA A 369 -23.92 -1.00 -9.01
N ASP A 370 -23.44 -2.25 -9.11
CA ASP A 370 -24.26 -3.42 -9.45
C ASP A 370 -25.10 -3.96 -8.28
N GLY A 371 -24.93 -3.40 -7.07
CA GLY A 371 -25.71 -3.76 -5.88
C GLY A 371 -25.41 -5.16 -5.32
N ARG A 372 -24.38 -5.87 -5.81
CA ARG A 372 -24.01 -7.20 -5.31
C ARG A 372 -23.64 -7.12 -3.84
N GLN A 373 -24.01 -8.15 -3.08
CA GLN A 373 -23.65 -8.30 -1.67
C GLN A 373 -23.00 -9.66 -1.42
N LEU A 374 -22.31 -9.76 -0.29
CA LEU A 374 -21.71 -11.00 0.19
C LEU A 374 -22.79 -12.06 0.45
N THR A 375 -22.48 -13.31 0.10
CA THR A 375 -23.34 -14.45 0.40
C THR A 375 -23.14 -14.87 1.85
N ILE A 376 -24.22 -14.87 2.65
CA ILE A 376 -24.18 -15.27 4.06
C ILE A 376 -24.96 -16.56 4.27
N ARG A 377 -24.32 -17.56 4.86
CA ARG A 377 -24.90 -18.88 5.17
C ARG A 377 -24.66 -19.25 6.63
N TRP A 378 -25.69 -19.77 7.28
CA TRP A 378 -25.58 -20.33 8.62
C TRP A 378 -25.54 -21.85 8.56
N HIS A 379 -24.75 -22.47 9.43
CA HIS A 379 -24.69 -23.91 9.59
C HIS A 379 -24.82 -24.29 11.06
N LEU A 380 -25.58 -25.36 11.33
CA LEU A 380 -25.66 -26.00 12.64
C LEU A 380 -25.08 -27.41 12.52
N ASP A 381 -24.01 -27.68 13.26
CA ASP A 381 -23.22 -28.92 13.19
C ASP A 381 -22.85 -29.30 11.74
N GLY A 382 -22.42 -28.30 10.98
CA GLY A 382 -22.03 -28.45 9.56
C GLY A 382 -23.21 -28.54 8.57
N ARG A 383 -24.46 -28.58 9.03
CA ARG A 383 -25.64 -28.59 8.14
C ARG A 383 -26.21 -27.19 7.93
N GLU A 384 -26.37 -26.79 6.68
CA GLU A 384 -26.88 -25.46 6.33
C GLU A 384 -28.32 -25.22 6.86
N VAL A 385 -28.53 -24.04 7.43
CA VAL A 385 -29.82 -23.54 7.91
C VAL A 385 -30.35 -22.51 6.91
N LYS A 386 -30.93 -22.98 5.80
CA LYS A 386 -31.36 -22.12 4.68
C LYS A 386 -32.31 -20.98 5.06
N SER A 387 -33.15 -21.17 6.09
CA SER A 387 -34.07 -20.14 6.59
C SER A 387 -33.38 -18.92 7.23
N LEU A 388 -32.08 -19.03 7.52
CA LEU A 388 -31.26 -17.96 8.10
C LEU A 388 -30.31 -17.33 7.06
N ALA A 389 -30.36 -17.74 5.79
CA ALA A 389 -29.54 -17.17 4.73
C ALA A 389 -29.69 -15.64 4.67
N GLY A 390 -28.58 -14.93 4.45
CA GLY A 390 -28.52 -13.47 4.40
C GLY A 390 -28.58 -12.75 5.75
N ARG A 391 -28.84 -13.45 6.87
CA ARG A 391 -28.86 -12.83 8.21
C ARG A 391 -27.45 -12.72 8.78
N THR A 392 -27.14 -11.62 9.44
CA THR A 392 -25.88 -11.42 10.18
C THR A 392 -25.99 -11.71 11.67
N GLU A 393 -27.21 -11.95 12.16
CA GLU A 393 -27.49 -12.31 13.54
C GLU A 393 -28.63 -13.33 13.66
N VAL A 394 -28.52 -14.20 14.67
CA VAL A 394 -29.48 -15.28 14.96
C VAL A 394 -29.61 -15.43 16.46
N ARG A 395 -30.85 -15.41 16.97
CA ARG A 395 -31.12 -15.74 18.37
C ARG A 395 -31.03 -17.25 18.55
N VAL A 396 -30.37 -17.73 19.61
CA VAL A 396 -30.21 -19.17 19.84
C VAL A 396 -31.56 -19.88 19.98
N SER A 397 -32.59 -19.22 20.53
CA SER A 397 -33.94 -19.76 20.59
C SER A 397 -34.58 -20.01 19.23
N ASP A 398 -34.17 -19.32 18.17
CA ASP A 398 -34.72 -19.53 16.81
C ASP A 398 -34.26 -20.88 16.23
N LEU A 399 -33.23 -21.47 16.83
CA LEU A 399 -32.72 -22.80 16.52
C LEU A 399 -33.42 -23.90 17.33
N ALA A 400 -34.40 -23.58 18.19
CA ALA A 400 -34.95 -24.50 19.18
C ALA A 400 -35.54 -25.81 18.60
N LEU A 401 -36.15 -25.76 17.41
CA LEU A 401 -36.63 -26.97 16.73
C LEU A 401 -35.51 -27.93 16.32
N ARG A 402 -34.25 -27.48 16.33
CA ARG A 402 -33.05 -28.22 15.89
C ARG A 402 -32.09 -28.58 17.04
N LEU A 403 -32.35 -28.08 18.24
CA LEU A 403 -31.47 -28.19 19.41
C LEU A 403 -32.15 -28.88 20.61
N LEU A 404 -33.18 -29.72 20.37
CA LEU A 404 -33.98 -30.34 21.45
C LEU A 404 -33.18 -31.32 22.34
N ASP A 405 -31.95 -31.64 21.97
CA ASP A 405 -31.04 -32.36 22.86
C ASP A 405 -30.27 -31.35 23.73
N LEU A 406 -30.06 -31.65 25.02
CA LEU A 406 -29.38 -30.74 25.96
C LEU A 406 -27.86 -30.64 25.69
N ARG A 407 -27.38 -31.01 24.50
CA ARG A 407 -25.95 -31.06 24.17
C ARG A 407 -25.50 -29.71 23.63
N LYS A 408 -24.19 -29.58 23.50
CA LYS A 408 -23.55 -28.43 22.84
C LYS A 408 -23.52 -28.69 21.34
N HIS A 409 -23.83 -27.66 20.57
CA HIS A 409 -23.77 -27.67 19.12
C HIS A 409 -22.86 -26.57 18.60
N THR A 410 -22.35 -26.72 17.38
CA THR A 410 -21.56 -25.70 16.71
C THR A 410 -22.44 -24.95 15.74
N LEU A 411 -22.71 -23.68 16.06
CA LEU A 411 -23.35 -22.73 15.14
C LEU A 411 -22.26 -21.94 14.43
N SER A 412 -22.30 -21.87 13.10
CA SER A 412 -21.35 -21.07 12.32
C SER A 412 -22.05 -20.18 11.30
N LEU A 413 -21.48 -19.01 11.07
CA LEU A 413 -21.80 -18.12 9.95
C LEU A 413 -20.62 -18.12 9.00
N THR A 414 -20.90 -18.34 7.71
CA THR A 414 -19.93 -18.19 6.63
C THR A 414 -20.36 -17.05 5.73
N ALA A 415 -19.48 -16.06 5.57
CA ALA A 415 -19.59 -15.03 4.55
C ALA A 415 -18.67 -15.37 3.38
N GLU A 416 -19.14 -15.15 2.16
CA GLU A 416 -18.42 -15.49 0.93
C GLU A 416 -18.69 -14.45 -0.13
N ASP A 417 -17.62 -13.99 -0.78
CA ASP A 417 -17.72 -13.19 -1.98
C ASP A 417 -17.65 -14.07 -3.23
N ARG A 418 -18.53 -13.77 -4.19
CA ARG A 418 -18.69 -14.51 -5.44
C ARG A 418 -18.64 -13.58 -6.64
N THR A 419 -17.91 -12.47 -6.49
CA THR A 419 -17.71 -11.52 -7.58
C THR A 419 -17.22 -12.23 -8.84
N PRO A 420 -17.78 -11.91 -10.02
CA PRO A 420 -17.26 -12.43 -11.28
C PRO A 420 -15.91 -11.81 -11.66
N SER A 421 -15.48 -10.75 -10.94
CA SER A 421 -14.18 -10.10 -11.10
C SER A 421 -13.00 -10.93 -10.58
N VAL A 422 -13.26 -12.11 -10.01
CA VAL A 422 -12.25 -13.10 -9.64
C VAL A 422 -12.61 -14.44 -10.27
N ARG A 423 -11.81 -14.87 -11.24
CA ARG A 423 -11.93 -16.14 -11.99
C ARG A 423 -10.91 -17.19 -11.54
N ASP A 424 -9.82 -16.78 -10.89
CA ASP A 424 -8.87 -17.71 -10.29
C ASP A 424 -9.48 -18.42 -9.09
N ARG A 425 -9.47 -19.76 -9.14
CA ARG A 425 -10.10 -20.60 -8.10
C ARG A 425 -9.32 -20.61 -6.80
N ALA A 426 -8.00 -20.39 -6.82
CA ALA A 426 -7.21 -20.29 -5.61
C ALA A 426 -7.53 -18.98 -4.89
N ILE A 427 -7.60 -17.87 -5.62
CA ILE A 427 -8.00 -16.57 -5.07
C ILE A 427 -9.45 -16.63 -4.55
N ALA A 428 -10.40 -17.14 -5.36
CA ALA A 428 -11.80 -17.23 -4.93
C ALA A 428 -12.01 -18.05 -3.63
N ARG A 429 -11.10 -18.98 -3.29
CA ARG A 429 -11.17 -19.73 -2.03
C ARG A 429 -10.75 -18.91 -0.81
N THR A 430 -9.92 -17.89 -0.97
CA THR A 430 -9.51 -17.00 0.13
C THR A 430 -10.60 -15.97 0.46
N MET A 431 -11.52 -15.71 -0.46
CA MET A 431 -12.63 -14.75 -0.34
C MET A 431 -13.82 -15.28 0.49
N ARG A 432 -13.53 -15.99 1.59
CA ARG A 432 -14.50 -16.58 2.50
C ARG A 432 -14.01 -16.46 3.94
N SER A 433 -14.89 -16.04 4.84
CA SER A 433 -14.62 -16.03 6.29
C SER A 433 -15.71 -16.81 7.04
N THR A 434 -15.33 -17.54 8.09
CA THR A 434 -16.27 -18.29 8.93
C THR A 434 -16.04 -17.99 10.40
N VAL A 435 -17.13 -17.66 11.10
CA VAL A 435 -17.16 -17.46 12.55
C VAL A 435 -18.01 -18.55 13.17
N SER A 436 -17.58 -19.09 14.31
CA SER A 436 -18.28 -20.18 14.99
C SER A 436 -18.49 -19.90 16.47
N TRP A 437 -19.65 -20.31 16.98
CA TRP A 437 -20.04 -20.26 18.39
C TRP A 437 -20.45 -21.65 18.86
N THR A 438 -20.13 -21.98 20.11
CA THR A 438 -20.79 -23.10 20.79
C THR A 438 -22.16 -22.63 21.30
N VAL A 439 -23.22 -23.37 21.00
CA VAL A 439 -24.59 -23.05 21.45
C VAL A 439 -25.23 -24.23 22.19
N ARG A 440 -26.19 -23.93 23.07
CA ARG A 440 -27.06 -24.92 23.75
C ARG A 440 -28.37 -24.23 24.11
N LEU A 441 -29.51 -24.93 24.02
CA LEU A 441 -30.78 -24.40 24.53
C LEU A 441 -30.74 -24.10 26.03
#